data_AF-R0MBX3-F1
#
_entry.id   AF-R0MBX3-F1
#
_cell.length_a   1.000
_cell.length_b   1.000
_cell.length_c   1.000
_cell.angle_alpha   90.00
_cell.angle_beta   90.00
_cell.angle_gamma   90.00
#
_symmetry.space_group_name_H-M   'P 1'
#
loop_
_entity.id
_entity.type
_entity.pdbx_description
1 polymer ?
#
loop_
_entity_poly.entity_id
_entity_poly.type
_entity_poly.pdbx_seq_one_letter_code
_entity_poly.pdbx_strand_id
1 'polypeptide(L)'
;MSVNKFPFTLKYNVNKKKSKSSVFPVSRLKKILQSNESVGKIGASVPVVASKSIELFLKEFVDKCFEEVKNKGGKKIQNEHIKKVV
;
A
#
# COMPACT_ATOMS: atom_id res chain seq x y z
N MET A 1 27.88 0.81 8.12
CA MET A 1 26.77 1.72 7.71
C MET A 1 25.50 1.23 8.39
N SER A 2 25.06 1.93 9.43
CA SER A 2 23.89 1.53 10.24
C SER A 2 22.61 1.91 9.50
N VAL A 3 21.88 0.91 9.02
CA VAL A 3 20.50 1.09 8.55
C VAL A 3 19.65 1.43 9.77
N ASN A 4 19.37 2.73 9.95
CA ASN A 4 18.49 3.22 11.02
C ASN A 4 17.10 2.59 10.88
N LYS A 5 16.88 1.49 11.61
CA LYS A 5 15.58 0.85 11.78
C LYS A 5 14.78 1.74 12.73
N PHE A 6 14.00 2.65 12.16
CA PHE A 6 13.29 3.70 12.90
C PHE A 6 12.23 3.15 13.89
N PRO A 7 11.92 3.90 14.97
CA PRO A 7 11.23 3.41 16.17
C PRO A 7 9.72 3.20 16.03
N PHE A 8 9.11 3.49 14.88
CA PHE A 8 7.73 3.10 14.59
C PHE A 8 7.70 1.78 13.83
N THR A 9 8.19 0.72 14.48
CA THR A 9 7.45 -0.53 14.37
C THR A 9 6.11 -0.28 15.06
N LEU A 10 5.15 0.34 14.37
CA LEU A 10 3.77 -0.04 14.61
C LEU A 10 3.85 -1.57 14.63
N LYS A 11 3.48 -2.17 15.77
CA LYS A 11 3.16 -3.58 15.81
C LYS A 11 2.01 -3.75 14.82
N TYR A 12 2.34 -3.79 13.53
CA TYR A 12 1.53 -4.42 12.53
C TYR A 12 1.53 -5.85 13.02
N ASN A 13 0.51 -6.16 13.82
CA ASN A 13 0.38 -7.44 14.46
C ASN A 13 0.18 -8.43 13.32
N VAL A 14 1.27 -9.02 12.83
CA VAL A 14 1.27 -10.15 11.89
C VAL A 14 0.83 -11.41 12.65
N ASN A 15 -0.23 -11.31 13.45
CA ASN A 15 -0.85 -12.42 14.14
C ASN A 15 -2.34 -12.15 14.37
N LYS A 16 -3.11 -12.37 13.31
CA LYS A 16 -4.40 -13.05 13.44
C LYS A 16 -4.59 -13.96 12.24
N LYS A 17 -4.39 -15.27 12.45
CA LYS A 17 -4.85 -16.35 11.55
C LYS A 17 -6.31 -16.08 11.14
N LYS A 18 -6.56 -15.52 9.96
CA LYS A 18 -7.88 -15.50 9.29
C LYS A 18 -7.66 -15.41 7.77
N SER A 19 -7.80 -16.57 7.13
CA SER A 19 -7.86 -16.88 5.69
C SER A 19 -6.80 -16.28 4.76
N LYS A 20 -6.43 -17.04 3.74
CA LYS A 20 -5.61 -16.63 2.58
C LYS A 20 -6.33 -15.59 1.70
N SER A 21 -7.00 -14.60 2.29
CA SER A 21 -7.84 -13.60 1.63
C SER A 21 -7.09 -12.28 1.57
N SER A 22 -6.84 -11.84 0.34
CA SER A 22 -6.37 -10.52 -0.03
C SER A 22 -7.08 -9.39 0.75
N VAL A 23 -6.34 -8.38 1.22
CA VAL A 23 -6.87 -7.20 1.94
C VAL A 23 -7.85 -6.41 1.08
N PHE A 24 -7.64 -6.41 -0.25
CA PHE A 24 -8.54 -5.80 -1.21
C PHE A 24 -9.57 -6.81 -1.76
N PRO A 25 -10.84 -6.40 -1.99
CA PRO A 25 -11.82 -7.26 -2.63
C PRO A 25 -11.42 -7.57 -4.08
N VAL A 26 -11.14 -8.84 -4.36
CA VAL A 26 -10.73 -9.33 -5.70
C VAL A 26 -11.75 -8.97 -6.78
N SER A 27 -13.05 -9.00 -6.45
CA SER A 27 -14.13 -8.63 -7.36
C SER A 27 -14.09 -7.14 -7.74
N ARG A 28 -13.67 -6.26 -6.83
CA ARG A 28 -13.54 -4.82 -7.10
C ARG A 28 -12.31 -4.54 -7.96
N LEU A 29 -11.19 -5.20 -7.66
CA LEU A 29 -9.99 -5.12 -8.50
C LEU A 29 -10.26 -5.60 -9.92
N LYS A 30 -10.97 -6.73 -10.07
CA LYS A 30 -11.38 -7.22 -11.40
C LYS A 30 -12.22 -6.19 -12.15
N LYS A 31 -13.21 -5.55 -11.51
CA LYS A 31 -14.05 -4.51 -12.13
C LYS A 31 -13.23 -3.30 -12.57
N ILE A 32 -12.28 -2.84 -11.76
CA ILE A 32 -11.39 -1.71 -12.08
C ILE A 32 -10.43 -2.07 -13.22
N LEU A 33 -9.86 -3.27 -13.20
CA LEU A 33 -8.98 -3.72 -14.28
C LEU A 33 -9.74 -3.86 -15.61
N GLN A 34 -10.98 -4.36 -15.57
CA GLN A 34 -11.82 -4.54 -16.75
C GLN A 34 -12.59 -3.28 -17.20
N SER A 35 -12.57 -2.20 -16.43
CA SER A 35 -13.15 -0.93 -16.89
C SER A 35 -12.28 -0.26 -17.95
N ASN A 36 -11.04 -0.72 -18.13
CA ASN A 36 -10.20 -0.30 -19.24
C ASN A 36 -10.48 -1.16 -20.48
N GLU A 37 -11.00 -0.53 -21.54
CA GLU A 37 -11.45 -1.21 -22.76
C GLU A 37 -10.33 -2.04 -23.42
N SER A 38 -9.06 -1.62 -23.29
CA SER A 38 -7.92 -2.31 -23.89
C SER A 38 -7.50 -3.60 -23.16
N VAL A 39 -7.96 -3.81 -21.92
CA VAL A 39 -7.50 -4.94 -21.08
C VAL A 39 -8.21 -6.26 -21.41
N GLY A 40 -9.43 -6.22 -21.93
CA GLY A 40 -10.17 -7.42 -22.35
C GLY A 40 -10.35 -8.48 -21.25
N LYS A 41 -9.97 -9.74 -21.53
CA LYS A 41 -10.09 -10.87 -20.61
C LYS A 41 -8.85 -10.97 -19.71
N ILE A 42 -9.06 -11.11 -18.40
CA ILE A 42 -7.99 -11.13 -17.40
C ILE A 42 -7.94 -12.50 -16.72
N GLY A 43 -6.74 -13.03 -16.53
CA GLY A 43 -6.51 -14.25 -15.76
C GLY A 43 -6.90 -14.11 -14.28
N ALA A 44 -7.38 -15.20 -13.67
CA ALA A 44 -7.85 -15.18 -12.28
C ALA A 44 -6.77 -14.82 -11.24
N SER A 45 -5.49 -15.02 -11.57
CA SER A 45 -4.35 -14.69 -10.71
C SER A 45 -4.02 -13.20 -10.68
N VAL A 46 -4.32 -12.45 -11.74
CA VAL A 46 -3.89 -11.04 -11.88
C VAL A 46 -4.48 -10.15 -10.77
N PRO A 47 -5.80 -10.17 -10.47
CA PRO A 47 -6.35 -9.34 -9.40
C PRO A 47 -5.81 -9.72 -8.02
N VAL A 48 -5.45 -11.00 -7.81
CA VAL A 48 -4.88 -11.49 -6.54
C VAL A 48 -3.47 -10.94 -6.33
N VAL A 49 -2.63 -10.97 -7.37
CA VAL A 49 -1.28 -10.40 -7.32
C VAL A 49 -1.33 -8.89 -7.19
N ALA A 50 -2.17 -8.22 -7.99
CA ALA A 50 -2.36 -6.78 -7.93
C ALA A 50 -2.75 -6.31 -6.52
N SER A 51 -3.62 -7.06 -5.83
CA SER A 51 -3.95 -6.76 -4.44
C SER A 51 -2.72 -6.72 -3.53
N LYS A 52 -1.86 -7.73 -3.63
CA LYS A 52 -0.66 -7.78 -2.78
C LYS A 52 0.34 -6.68 -3.15
N SER A 53 0.48 -6.38 -4.44
CA SER A 53 1.33 -5.28 -4.90
C SER A 53 0.82 -3.92 -4.39
N ILE A 54 -0.49 -3.68 -4.40
CA ILE A 54 -1.09 -2.44 -3.87
C ILE A 54 -0.88 -2.33 -2.35
N GLU A 55 -0.97 -3.44 -1.62
CA GLU A 55 -0.68 -3.46 -0.18
C GLU A 55 0.77 -3.04 0.11
N LEU A 56 1.73 -3.60 -0.62
CA LEU A 56 3.14 -3.23 -0.50
C LEU A 56 3.40 -1.78 -0.92
N PHE A 57 2.79 -1.35 -2.02
CA PHE A 57 2.89 0.02 -2.52
C PHE A 57 2.38 1.04 -1.50
N LEU A 58 1.18 0.83 -0.94
CA LEU A 58 0.60 1.76 0.04
C LEU A 58 1.43 1.83 1.33
N LYS A 59 2.02 0.71 1.74
CA LYS A 59 2.94 0.70 2.88
C LYS A 59 4.14 1.60 2.60
N GLU A 60 4.84 1.37 1.49
CA GLU A 60 6.03 2.15 1.13
C GLU A 60 5.69 3.64 0.91
N PHE A 61 4.54 3.92 0.29
CA PHE A 61 4.07 5.28 0.04
C PHE A 61 3.79 6.05 1.34
N VAL A 62 3.09 5.42 2.29
CA VAL A 62 2.80 6.03 3.59
C VAL A 62 4.07 6.20 4.41
N ASP A 63 4.99 5.23 4.36
CA ASP A 63 6.28 5.31 5.05
C ASP A 63 7.08 6.54 4.56
N LYS A 64 7.17 6.75 3.25
CA LYS A 64 7.80 7.95 2.65
C LYS A 64 7.11 9.26 3.05
N CYS A 65 5.77 9.29 3.05
CA CYS A 65 5.03 10.48 3.49
C CYS A 65 5.30 10.80 4.96
N PHE A 66 5.45 9.76 5.79
CA PHE A 66 5.74 9.91 7.21
C PHE A 66 7.17 10.41 7.46
N GLU A 67 8.15 9.98 6.65
CA GLU A 67 9.51 10.52 6.69
C GLU A 67 9.52 12.03 6.43
N GLU A 68 8.77 12.50 5.42
CA GLU A 68 8.63 13.95 5.14
C GLU A 68 8.00 14.72 6.30
N VAL A 69 6.97 14.16 6.94
CA VAL A 69 6.34 14.76 8.14
C VAL A 69 7.35 14.87 9.27
N LYS A 70 8.12 13.80 9.51
CA LYS A 70 9.10 13.73 10.60
C LYS A 70 10.25 14.71 10.37
N ASN A 71 10.72 14.85 9.13
CA ASN A 71 11.76 15.81 8.75
C ASN A 71 11.33 17.27 9.03
N LYS A 72 10.02 17.56 8.93
CA LYS A 72 9.43 18.86 9.29
C LYS A 72 9.03 18.99 10.78
N GLY A 73 9.30 17.97 11.61
CA GLY A 73 8.89 17.97 13.02
C GLY A 73 7.37 17.84 13.25
N GLY A 74 6.61 17.48 12.21
CA GLY A 74 5.16 17.32 12.27
C GLY A 74 4.75 15.97 12.87
N LYS A 75 3.44 15.84 13.16
CA LYS A 75 2.83 14.59 13.64
C LYS A 75 1.67 14.10 12.75
N LYS A 76 1.33 14.85 11.69
CA LYS A 76 0.19 14.58 10.81
C LYS A 76 0.64 14.69 9.35
N ILE A 77 0.26 13.70 8.54
CA ILE A 77 0.37 13.77 7.08
C ILE A 77 -0.63 14.84 6.59
N GLN A 78 -0.19 15.66 5.65
CA GLN A 78 -0.92 16.78 5.06
C GLN A 78 -0.66 16.75 3.55
N ASN A 79 -1.47 17.50 2.78
CA ASN A 79 -1.36 17.53 1.33
C ASN A 79 0.05 17.86 0.83
N GLU A 80 0.79 18.71 1.54
CA GLU A 80 2.17 19.05 1.18
C GLU A 80 3.12 17.85 1.21
N HIS A 81 2.95 16.94 2.16
CA HIS A 81 3.79 15.76 2.30
C HIS A 81 3.51 14.75 1.18
N ILE A 82 2.23 14.61 0.81
CA ILE A 82 1.78 13.75 -0.28
C ILE A 82 2.35 14.26 -1.61
N LYS A 83 2.26 15.57 -1.88
CA LYS A 83 2.78 16.21 -3.10
C LYS A 83 4.29 16.08 -3.28
N LYS A 84 5.05 15.78 -2.22
CA LYS A 84 6.50 15.58 -2.31
C LYS A 84 6.89 14.12 -2.60
N VAL A 85 6.01 13.18 -2.28
CA VAL A 85 6.26 11.74 -2.45
C VAL A 85 5.74 11.24 -3.80
N VAL A 86 4.74 11.94 -4.37
CA VAL A 86 4.23 11.75 -5.74
C VAL A 86 5.07 12.53 -6.73
#